data_AF-A0A2V7DQR1-F1
#
_entry.id   AF-A0A2V7DQR1-F1
#
_cell.length_a   1.000
_cell.length_b   1.000
_cell.length_c   1.000
_cell.angle_alpha   90.00
_cell.angle_beta   90.00
_cell.angle_gamma   90.00
#
_symmetry.space_group_name_H-M   'P 1'
#
loop_
_entity.id
_entity.type
_entity.pdbx_description
1 polymer ?
#
loop_
_entity_poly.entity_id
_entity_poly.type
_entity_poly.pdbx_seq_one_letter_code
_entity_poly.pdbx_strand_id
1 'polypeptide(L)'
;MADRFRAAALAYFVYGVVYLVGGLYLIYRGVGVMGAPTSGATAVTMVRWGLIGLIPLIVIPWLLGRRWSWMRGWVSRRTFAVLVAVLLAIRAFKVGAAAVHPGARVAAPWGGEITFQAGAVIFLVVTLMALVFVARAAASRA
;
A
#
# COMPACT_ATOMS: atom_id res chain seq x y z
N MET A 1 -1.62 13.30 20.97
CA MET A 1 -0.95 12.07 20.49
C MET A 1 -1.89 11.11 19.76
N ALA A 2 -3.12 10.90 20.23
CA ALA A 2 -4.08 10.00 19.58
C ALA A 2 -4.41 10.40 18.12
N ASP A 3 -4.40 11.70 17.81
CA ASP A 3 -4.76 12.20 16.48
C ASP A 3 -3.74 11.83 15.41
N ARG A 4 -2.44 11.77 15.76
CA ARG A 4 -1.39 11.38 14.80
C ARG A 4 -1.50 9.92 14.39
N PHE A 5 -1.81 9.04 15.35
CA PHE A 5 -2.01 7.61 15.09
C PHE A 5 -3.32 7.35 14.34
N ARG A 6 -4.38 8.13 14.59
CA ARG A 6 -5.62 8.10 13.80
C ARG A 6 -5.39 8.58 12.37
N ALA A 7 -4.63 9.67 12.18
CA ALA A 7 -4.25 10.15 10.85
C ALA A 7 -3.39 9.12 10.10
N ALA A 8 -2.44 8.47 10.78
CA ALA A 8 -1.65 7.38 10.22
C ALA A 8 -2.49 6.16 9.84
N ALA A 9 -3.45 5.78 10.68
CA ALA A 9 -4.40 4.71 10.36
C ALA A 9 -5.25 5.05 9.13
N LEU A 10 -5.80 6.26 9.07
CA LEU A 10 -6.59 6.70 7.92
C LEU A 10 -5.75 6.75 6.64
N ALA A 11 -4.54 7.32 6.70
CA ALA A 11 -3.63 7.39 5.56
C ALA A 11 -3.24 5.99 5.06
N TYR A 12 -2.96 5.04 5.97
CA TYR A 12 -2.69 3.65 5.61
C TYR A 12 -3.90 2.97 4.97
N PHE A 13 -5.10 3.21 5.52
CA PHE A 13 -6.34 2.65 4.98
C PHE A 13 -6.61 3.15 3.56
N VAL A 14 -6.56 4.47 3.34
CA VAL A 14 -6.73 5.08 2.01
C VAL A 14 -5.70 4.52 1.03
N TYR A 15 -4.44 4.45 1.43
CA TYR A 15 -3.39 3.83 0.65
C TYR A 15 -3.72 2.39 0.23
N GLY A 16 -4.18 1.57 1.19
CA GLY A 16 -4.53 0.20 0.92
C GLY A 16 -5.74 0.06 -0.01
N VAL A 17 -6.75 0.93 0.12
CA VAL A 17 -7.92 0.97 -0.78
C VAL A 17 -7.49 1.31 -2.20
N VAL A 18 -6.65 2.33 -2.38
CA VAL A 18 -6.12 2.71 -3.70
C VAL A 18 -5.37 1.52 -4.32
N TYR A 19 -4.60 0.78 -3.52
CA TYR A 19 -3.86 -0.39 -4.00
C TYR A 19 -4.76 -1.57 -4.36
N LEU A 20 -5.81 -1.81 -3.58
CA LEU A 20 -6.78 -2.87 -3.86
C LEU A 20 -7.52 -2.57 -5.16
N VAL A 21 -8.07 -1.35 -5.28
CA VAL A 21 -8.83 -0.93 -6.47
C VAL A 21 -7.96 -0.94 -7.71
N GLY A 22 -6.76 -0.37 -7.65
CA GLY A 22 -5.87 -0.36 -8.81
C GLY A 22 -5.31 -1.75 -9.14
N GLY A 23 -5.07 -2.61 -8.16
CA GLY A 23 -4.71 -4.01 -8.40
C GLY A 23 -5.81 -4.80 -9.10
N LEU A 24 -7.06 -4.67 -8.63
CA LEU A 24 -8.23 -5.29 -9.27
C LEU A 24 -8.44 -4.76 -10.69
N TYR A 25 -8.24 -3.46 -10.91
CA TYR A 25 -8.32 -2.85 -12.23
C TYR A 25 -7.28 -3.43 -13.21
N LEU A 26 -6.02 -3.60 -12.77
CA LEU A 26 -4.97 -4.19 -13.59
C LEU A 26 -5.29 -5.65 -13.95
N ILE A 27 -5.76 -6.45 -12.99
CA ILE A 27 -6.20 -7.84 -13.23
C ILE A 27 -7.33 -7.88 -14.26
N TYR A 28 -8.35 -7.02 -14.11
CA TYR A 28 -9.47 -6.91 -15.05
C TYR A 28 -9.01 -6.56 -16.47
N ARG A 29 -7.96 -5.73 -16.60
CA ARG A 29 -7.37 -5.34 -17.88
C ARG A 29 -6.36 -6.36 -18.44
N GLY A 30 -6.19 -7.51 -17.79
CA GLY A 30 -5.25 -8.53 -18.24
C GLY A 30 -3.79 -8.21 -17.95
N VAL A 31 -3.52 -7.29 -17.02
CA VAL A 31 -2.18 -6.78 -16.71
C VAL A 31 -1.71 -7.28 -15.36
N GLY A 32 -0.57 -7.95 -15.41
CA GLY A 32 0.07 -8.66 -14.33
C GLY A 32 1.15 -7.84 -13.62
N VAL A 33 2.00 -8.53 -12.85
CA VAL A 33 3.10 -7.90 -12.10
C VAL A 33 4.10 -7.32 -13.12
N MET A 34 4.57 -6.08 -12.89
CA MET A 34 5.47 -5.36 -13.79
C MET A 34 4.93 -5.16 -15.22
N GLY A 35 3.61 -5.16 -15.41
CA GLY A 35 3.01 -4.91 -16.72
C GLY A 35 3.01 -6.12 -17.66
N ALA A 36 3.39 -7.31 -17.20
CA ALA A 36 3.32 -8.54 -18.00
C ALA A 36 1.86 -8.95 -18.27
N PRO A 37 1.53 -9.58 -19.41
CA PRO A 37 0.19 -10.12 -19.64
C PRO A 37 -0.19 -11.17 -18.59
N THR A 38 -1.44 -11.19 -18.15
CA THR A 38 -1.94 -12.27 -17.28
C THR A 38 -2.43 -13.47 -18.09
N SER A 39 -2.05 -14.66 -17.65
CA SER A 39 -2.73 -15.93 -17.97
C SER A 39 -3.77 -16.26 -16.90
N GLY A 40 -4.69 -17.20 -17.18
CA GLY A 40 -5.71 -17.63 -16.20
C GLY A 40 -5.13 -18.09 -14.85
N ALA A 41 -4.00 -18.81 -14.87
CA ALA A 41 -3.32 -19.25 -13.65
C ALA A 41 -2.70 -18.06 -12.85
N THR A 42 -2.14 -17.07 -13.54
CA THR A 42 -1.61 -15.86 -12.89
C THR A 42 -2.72 -14.99 -12.33
N ALA A 43 -3.87 -14.86 -13.01
CA ALA A 43 -5.01 -14.10 -12.52
C ALA A 43 -5.55 -14.67 -11.21
N VAL A 44 -5.72 -15.99 -11.10
CA VAL A 44 -6.14 -16.65 -9.85
C VAL A 44 -5.12 -16.41 -8.73
N THR A 45 -3.84 -16.48 -9.04
CA THR A 45 -2.76 -16.21 -8.08
C THR A 45 -2.82 -14.76 -7.58
N MET A 46 -3.02 -13.80 -8.48
CA MET A 46 -3.16 -12.38 -8.14
C MET A 46 -4.39 -12.09 -7.30
N VAL A 47 -5.54 -12.69 -7.61
CA VAL A 47 -6.77 -12.56 -6.82
C VAL A 47 -6.56 -13.11 -5.41
N ARG A 48 -5.93 -14.29 -5.27
CA ARG A 48 -5.59 -14.86 -3.96
C ARG A 48 -4.70 -13.92 -3.14
N TRP A 49 -3.66 -13.35 -3.75
CA TRP A 49 -2.82 -12.36 -3.09
C TRP A 49 -3.55 -11.06 -2.76
N GLY A 50 -4.48 -10.62 -3.61
CA GLY A 50 -5.37 -9.49 -3.34
C GLY A 50 -6.26 -9.72 -2.11
N LEU A 51 -6.84 -10.93 -1.99
CA LEU A 51 -7.63 -11.36 -0.84
C LEU A 51 -6.79 -11.41 0.45
N ILE A 52 -5.59 -11.99 0.38
CA ILE A 52 -4.65 -11.98 1.51
C ILE A 52 -4.31 -10.52 1.88
N GLY A 53 -4.18 -9.64 0.90
CA GLY A 53 -3.95 -8.20 1.07
C GLY A 53 -5.07 -7.45 1.82
N LEU A 54 -6.29 -7.98 1.90
CA LEU A 54 -7.34 -7.40 2.75
C LEU A 54 -7.03 -7.52 4.24
N ILE A 55 -6.25 -8.53 4.65
CA ILE A 55 -5.84 -8.71 6.04
C ILE A 55 -5.02 -7.48 6.51
N PRO A 56 -3.88 -7.13 5.90
CA PRO A 56 -3.14 -5.93 6.29
C PRO A 56 -3.93 -4.64 6.05
N LEU A 57 -4.80 -4.59 5.03
CA LEU A 57 -5.68 -3.43 4.78
C LEU A 57 -6.57 -3.09 5.99
N ILE A 58 -7.07 -4.09 6.71
CA ILE A 58 -7.98 -3.89 7.84
C ILE A 58 -7.21 -3.90 9.16
N VAL A 59 -6.32 -4.88 9.35
CA VAL A 59 -5.62 -5.12 10.62
C VAL A 59 -4.67 -3.99 10.96
N ILE A 60 -3.88 -3.48 10.00
CA ILE A 60 -2.89 -2.44 10.26
C ILE A 60 -3.54 -1.12 10.71
N PRO A 61 -4.52 -0.54 9.99
CA PRO A 61 -5.16 0.70 10.45
C PRO A 61 -5.92 0.49 11.76
N TRP A 62 -6.52 -0.67 11.98
CA TRP A 62 -7.16 -0.99 13.25
C TRP A 62 -6.15 -1.01 14.42
N LEU A 63 -5.00 -1.66 14.24
CA LEU A 63 -3.91 -1.69 15.23
C LEU A 63 -3.26 -0.33 15.44
N LEU A 64 -3.18 0.52 14.41
CA LEU A 64 -2.68 1.90 14.53
C LEU A 64 -3.70 2.80 15.24
N GLY A 65 -4.99 2.62 15.01
CA GLY A 65 -6.05 3.42 15.62
C GLY A 65 -6.31 3.08 17.09
N ARG A 66 -6.15 1.80 17.47
CA ARG A 66 -6.39 1.32 18.83
C ARG A 66 -5.21 1.66 19.76
N ARG A 67 -5.49 1.99 21.02
CA ARG A 67 -4.44 2.09 22.06
C ARG A 67 -4.15 0.69 22.59
N TRP A 68 -2.92 0.22 22.41
CA TRP A 68 -2.46 -1.07 22.95
C TRP A 68 -0.96 -1.02 23.25
N SER A 69 -0.56 -1.81 24.24
CA SER A 69 0.82 -2.17 24.52
C SER A 69 0.86 -3.62 24.97
N TRP A 70 1.82 -4.38 24.45
CA TRP A 70 2.05 -5.78 24.81
C TRP A 70 3.38 -5.91 25.55
N MET A 71 3.51 -7.03 26.28
CA MET A 71 4.74 -7.39 27.02
C MET A 71 5.26 -6.25 27.91
N ARG A 72 4.39 -5.72 28.79
CA ARG A 72 4.73 -4.59 29.71
C ARG A 72 5.35 -3.36 29.00
N GLY A 73 5.04 -3.14 27.71
CA GLY A 73 5.50 -1.97 26.95
C GLY A 73 6.60 -2.23 25.92
N TRP A 74 7.17 -3.44 25.85
CA TRP A 74 8.20 -3.79 24.84
C TRP A 74 7.68 -3.67 23.41
N VAL A 75 6.49 -4.20 23.14
CA VAL A 75 5.81 -4.06 21.86
C VAL A 75 4.69 -3.06 22.04
N SER A 76 4.98 -1.82 21.68
CA SER A 76 4.01 -0.74 21.74
C SER A 76 3.46 -0.43 20.35
N ARG A 77 2.32 0.27 20.32
CA ARG A 77 1.80 0.88 19.10
C ARG A 77 2.85 1.70 18.33
N ARG A 78 3.84 2.29 19.02
CA ARG A 78 4.94 3.02 18.40
C ARG A 78 5.92 2.09 17.69
N THR A 79 6.34 1.00 18.35
CA THR A 79 7.20 -0.03 17.75
C THR A 79 6.53 -0.61 16.50
N PHE A 80 5.22 -0.84 16.57
CA PHE A 80 4.43 -1.27 15.41
C PHE A 80 4.40 -0.21 14.29
N ALA A 81 4.20 1.07 14.61
CA ALA A 81 4.26 2.13 13.61
C ALA A 81 5.64 2.26 12.94
N VAL A 82 6.74 2.05 13.69
CA VAL A 82 8.10 1.97 13.11
C VAL A 82 8.20 0.82 12.12
N LEU A 83 7.75 -0.38 12.50
CA LEU A 83 7.74 -1.54 11.62
C LEU A 83 6.95 -1.29 10.33
N VAL A 84 5.74 -0.73 10.45
CA VAL A 84 4.90 -0.38 9.29
C VAL A 84 5.56 0.68 8.42
N ALA A 85 6.22 1.69 9.00
CA ALA A 85 6.99 2.68 8.26
C ALA A 85 8.15 2.05 7.48
N VAL A 86 8.90 1.14 8.09
CA VAL A 86 9.99 0.41 7.41
C VAL A 86 9.45 -0.41 6.24
N LEU A 87 8.34 -1.13 6.44
CA LEU A 87 7.71 -1.91 5.37
C LEU A 87 7.20 -1.02 4.22
N LEU A 88 6.60 0.13 4.54
CA LEU A 88 6.19 1.12 3.54
C LEU A 88 7.39 1.73 2.80
N ALA A 89 8.51 1.97 3.48
CA ALA A 89 9.73 2.47 2.85
C ALA A 89 10.32 1.44 1.86
N ILE A 90 10.41 0.17 2.27
CA ILE A 90 10.81 -0.93 1.37
C ILE A 90 9.88 -1.00 0.15
N ARG A 91 8.57 -0.84 0.37
CA ARG A 91 7.59 -0.84 -0.71
C ARG A 91 7.71 0.36 -1.62
N ALA A 92 7.93 1.56 -1.09
CA ALA A 92 8.17 2.77 -1.87
C ALA A 92 9.39 2.60 -2.78
N PHE A 93 10.47 1.98 -2.27
CA PHE A 93 11.64 1.66 -3.08
C PHE A 93 11.31 0.70 -4.24
N LYS A 94 10.57 -0.39 -3.97
CA LYS A 94 10.16 -1.35 -5.01
C LYS A 94 9.23 -0.75 -6.06
N VAL A 95 8.26 0.07 -5.63
CA VAL A 95 7.33 0.76 -6.54
C VAL A 95 8.07 1.83 -7.34
N GLY A 96 9.02 2.54 -6.72
CA GLY A 96 9.89 3.49 -7.40
C GLY A 96 10.73 2.81 -8.49
N ALA A 97 11.32 1.65 -8.21
CA ALA A 97 11.99 0.85 -9.23
C ALA A 97 11.04 0.47 -10.38
N ALA A 98 9.81 0.04 -10.07
CA ALA A 98 8.80 -0.27 -11.07
C ALA A 98 8.38 0.94 -11.93
N ALA A 99 8.46 2.16 -11.40
CA ALA A 99 8.16 3.39 -12.15
C ALA A 99 9.24 3.75 -13.18
N VAL A 100 10.48 3.27 -13.00
CA VAL A 100 11.59 3.48 -13.93
C VAL A 100 11.63 2.42 -15.04
N HIS A 101 11.00 1.26 -14.82
CA HIS A 101 10.94 0.20 -15.83
C HIS A 101 9.90 0.50 -16.93
N PRO A 102 10.26 0.32 -18.22
CA PRO A 102 9.28 0.33 -19.31
C PRO A 102 8.24 -0.77 -19.12
N GLY A 103 6.96 -0.41 -19.06
CA GLY A 103 5.85 -1.36 -18.87
C GLY A 103 4.73 -1.19 -19.90
N ALA A 104 3.78 -2.12 -19.88
CA ALA A 104 2.62 -2.11 -20.77
C ALA A 104 1.75 -0.86 -20.63
N ARG A 105 1.02 -0.51 -21.69
CA ARG A 105 0.01 0.55 -21.66
C ARG A 105 -1.34 -0.07 -21.33
N VAL A 106 -2.07 0.57 -20.43
CA VAL A 106 -3.38 0.11 -19.97
C VAL A 106 -4.41 1.16 -20.37
N ALA A 107 -5.53 0.75 -20.96
CA ALA A 107 -6.59 1.72 -21.25
C ALA A 107 -7.06 2.39 -19.94
N ALA A 108 -7.33 3.69 -20.00
CA ALA A 108 -7.88 4.46 -18.89
C ALA A 108 -9.39 4.15 -18.70
N PRO A 109 -9.92 4.22 -17.46
CA PRO A 109 -11.35 4.08 -17.21
C PRO A 109 -12.22 5.14 -17.91
N TRP A 110 -11.66 6.31 -18.20
CA TRP A 110 -12.34 7.48 -18.77
C TRP A 110 -11.97 7.74 -20.24
N GLY A 111 -11.35 6.77 -20.92
CA GLY A 111 -10.85 6.90 -22.30
C GLY A 111 -9.38 7.34 -22.38
N GLY A 112 -8.65 6.79 -23.36
CA GLY A 112 -7.20 6.98 -23.55
C GLY A 112 -6.35 5.83 -23.00
N GLU A 113 -5.02 5.99 -23.03
CA GLU A 113 -4.04 5.02 -22.50
C GLU A 113 -3.27 5.63 -21.33
N ILE A 114 -3.18 4.91 -20.22
CA ILE A 114 -2.31 5.21 -19.09
C ILE A 114 -1.11 4.27 -19.16
N THR A 115 0.09 4.84 -19.14
CA THR A 115 1.31 4.03 -19.08
C THR A 115 1.45 3.40 -17.69
N PHE A 116 2.02 2.19 -17.63
CA PHE A 116 2.31 1.54 -16.35
C PHE A 116 3.14 2.44 -15.42
N GLN A 117 4.07 3.23 -15.98
CA GLN A 117 4.88 4.20 -15.25
C GLN A 117 4.04 5.31 -14.62
N ALA A 118 3.06 5.87 -15.34
CA ALA A 118 2.17 6.88 -14.79
C ALA A 118 1.37 6.32 -13.60
N GLY A 119 0.87 5.09 -13.72
CA GLY A 119 0.23 4.38 -12.61
C GLY A 119 1.18 4.15 -11.42
N ALA A 120 2.41 3.70 -11.69
CA ALA A 120 3.43 3.46 -10.68
C ALA A 120 3.82 4.75 -9.93
N VAL A 121 3.89 5.90 -10.63
CA VAL A 121 4.14 7.21 -10.02
C VAL A 121 3.00 7.60 -9.07
N ILE A 122 1.74 7.41 -9.49
CA ILE A 122 0.59 7.67 -8.61
C ILE A 122 0.68 6.78 -7.36
N PHE A 123 0.95 5.49 -7.52
CA PHE A 123 1.13 4.59 -6.37
C PHE A 123 2.30 4.99 -5.48
N LEU A 124 3.40 5.48 -6.06
CA LEU A 124 4.55 5.96 -5.31
C LEU A 124 4.16 7.17 -4.46
N VAL A 125 3.48 8.16 -5.04
CA VAL A 125 3.01 9.36 -4.32
C VAL A 125 2.11 8.96 -3.14
N VAL A 126 1.12 8.10 -3.37
CA VAL A 126 0.22 7.62 -2.31
C VAL A 126 0.98 6.85 -1.23
N THR A 127 1.97 6.02 -1.62
CA THR A 127 2.83 5.29 -0.67
C THR A 127 3.66 6.25 0.18
N LEU A 128 4.26 7.28 -0.43
CA LEU A 128 5.07 8.27 0.27
C LEU A 128 4.22 9.11 1.24
N MET A 129 3.01 9.51 0.85
CA MET A 129 2.09 10.18 1.76
C MET A 129 1.78 9.32 2.98
N ALA A 130 1.38 8.06 2.77
CA ALA A 130 1.12 7.13 3.87
C ALA A 130 2.35 6.94 4.77
N LEU A 131 3.53 6.81 4.17
CA LEU A 131 4.80 6.70 4.89
C LEU A 131 5.05 7.93 5.78
N VAL A 132 4.84 9.15 5.28
CA VAL A 132 5.02 10.38 6.06
C VAL A 132 4.11 10.38 7.29
N PHE A 133 2.82 10.05 7.14
CA PHE A 133 1.90 10.02 8.27
C PHE A 133 2.27 8.94 9.30
N VAL A 134 2.63 7.73 8.85
CA VAL A 134 3.04 6.63 9.73
C VAL A 134 4.37 6.94 10.42
N ALA A 135 5.36 7.49 9.71
CA ALA A 135 6.64 7.90 10.27
C ALA A 135 6.48 9.02 11.31
N ARG A 136 5.59 9.99 11.07
CA ARG A 136 5.27 11.04 12.06
C ARG A 136 4.60 10.47 13.30
N ALA A 137 3.76 9.45 13.16
CA ALA A 137 3.19 8.74 14.31
C ALA A 137 4.28 7.96 15.07
N ALA A 138 5.17 7.28 14.36
CA ALA A 138 6.31 6.56 14.92
C ALA A 138 7.33 7.47 15.65
N ALA A 139 7.53 8.69 15.16
CA ALA A 139 8.42 9.69 15.76
C ALA A 139 7.79 10.42 16.97
N SER A 140 6.48 10.31 17.18
CA SER A 140 5.85 10.92 18.35
C SER A 140 6.30 10.24 19.65
N ARG A 141 6.78 11.04 20.61
CA ARG A 141 7.04 10.59 21.99
C ARG A 141 5.69 10.19 22.61
N ALA A 142 5.70 9.16 23.46
CA ALA A 142 4.55 8.74 24.26
C ALA A 142 4.36 9.68 25.46
#